data_AF-A0AAV2KWT2-F1
#
_entry.id   AF-A0AAV2KWT2-F1
#
_cell.length_a   1.000
_cell.length_b   1.000
_cell.length_c   1.000
_cell.angle_alpha   90.00
_cell.angle_beta   90.00
_cell.angle_gamma   90.00
#
_symmetry.space_group_name_H-M   'P 1'
#
loop_
_entity.id
_entity.type
_entity.pdbx_description
1 polymer ?
#
loop_
_entity_poly.entity_id
_entity_poly.type
_entity_poly.pdbx_seq_one_letter_code
_entity_poly.pdbx_strand_id
1 'polypeptide(L)' 'MTEEQFTAGVYRVEFDTKAYWKSKGTTAFHEVADVVFEAHTEGHRHYTLALLLSPYSFTTTALTINAHQ' A
#
# COMPACT_ATOMS: atom_id res chain seq x y z
N MET A 1 -3.29 13.26 1.52
CA MET A 1 -4.74 13.09 1.70
C MET A 1 -5.07 13.46 3.12
N THR A 2 -6.01 14.37 3.32
CA THR A 2 -6.67 14.57 4.61
C THR A 2 -7.72 13.48 4.80
N GLU A 3 -8.26 13.36 6.01
CA GLU A 3 -9.31 12.38 6.31
C GLU A 3 -10.58 12.63 5.46
N GLU A 4 -10.93 13.91 5.20
CA GLU A 4 -12.09 14.22 4.33
C GLU A 4 -11.88 13.81 2.86
N GLN A 5 -10.63 13.67 2.43
CA GLN A 5 -10.28 13.23 1.07
C GLN A 5 -10.25 11.70 0.94
N PHE A 6 -10.31 10.96 2.06
CA PHE A 6 -10.29 9.50 2.09
C PHE A 6 -11.69 8.96 2.38
N THR A 7 -12.57 9.07 1.38
CA THR A 7 -13.95 8.59 1.44
C THR A 7 -14.07 7.12 1.05
N ALA A 8 -15.25 6.52 1.21
CA ALA A 8 -15.49 5.16 0.77
C ALA A 8 -15.30 4.99 -0.75
N GLY A 9 -14.59 3.94 -1.14
CA GLY A 9 -14.31 3.66 -2.54
C GLY A 9 -13.08 2.79 -2.75
N VAL A 10 -12.75 2.55 -4.03
CA VAL A 10 -11.57 1.76 -4.42
C VAL A 10 -10.36 2.68 -4.55
N TYR A 11 -9.29 2.33 -3.85
CA TYR A 11 -8.02 3.02 -3.88
C TYR A 11 -6.93 2.14 -4.47
N ARG A 12 -5.95 2.79 -5.10
CA ARG A 12 -4.68 2.18 -5.50
C ARG A 12 -3.54 2.93 -4.84
N VAL A 13 -2.65 2.18 -4.20
CA VAL A 13 -1.34 2.67 -3.77
C VAL A 13 -0.30 1.99 -4.63
N GLU A 14 0.42 2.79 -5.41
CA GLU A 14 1.53 2.35 -6.25
C GLU A 14 2.84 2.68 -5.53
N PHE A 15 3.67 1.66 -5.29
CA PHE A 15 5.02 1.84 -4.77
C PHE A 15 6.03 1.67 -5.91
N ASP A 16 6.86 2.69 -6.15
CA ASP A 16 7.96 2.64 -7.12
C ASP A 16 9.14 1.79 -6.58
N THR A 17 8.91 0.49 -6.50
CA THR A 17 9.87 -0.48 -5.96
C THR A 17 11.10 -0.63 -6.86
N LYS A 18 10.97 -0.39 -8.16
CA LYS A 18 12.11 -0.47 -9.07
C LYS A 18 13.07 0.69 -8.86
N ALA A 19 12.57 1.93 -8.70
CA ALA A 19 13.44 3.05 -8.34
C ALA A 19 14.11 2.82 -6.99
N TYR A 20 13.38 2.29 -6.00
CA TYR A 20 13.95 1.91 -4.71
C TYR A 20 15.15 0.95 -4.87
N TRP A 21 14.97 -0.18 -5.56
CA TRP A 21 16.06 -1.15 -5.74
C TRP A 21 17.20 -0.62 -6.62
N LYS A 22 16.89 0.16 -7.66
CA LYS A 22 17.90 0.84 -8.48
C LYS A 22 18.78 1.77 -7.65
N SER A 23 18.19 2.52 -6.71
CA SER A 23 18.94 3.39 -5.79
C SER A 23 19.87 2.62 -4.85
N LYS A 24 19.59 1.32 -4.64
CA LYS A 24 20.41 0.38 -3.86
C LYS A 24 21.38 -0.43 -4.73
N GLY A 25 21.52 -0.11 -6.03
CA GLY A 25 22.40 -0.84 -6.95
C GLY A 25 21.95 -2.28 -7.23
N THR A 26 20.69 -2.62 -6.95
CA THR A 26 20.16 -3.97 -7.09
C THR A 26 19.20 -4.04 -8.28
N THR A 27 19.35 -5.07 -9.12
CA THR A 27 18.37 -5.36 -10.17
C THR A 27 17.16 -6.03 -9.55
N ALA A 28 15.98 -5.44 -9.74
CA ALA A 28 14.71 -5.98 -9.28
C ALA A 28 13.83 -6.41 -10.45
N PHE A 29 12.97 -7.39 -10.18
CA PHE A 29 12.07 -7.98 -11.16
C PHE A 29 10.83 -7.12 -11.42
N HIS A 30 10.19 -6.63 -10.36
CA HIS A 30 8.94 -5.88 -10.44
C HIS A 30 9.18 -4.42 -10.84
N GLU A 31 8.41 -3.89 -11.78
CA GLU A 31 8.40 -2.46 -12.12
C GLU A 31 7.84 -1.62 -10.96
N VAL A 32 6.71 -2.05 -10.41
CA VAL A 32 6.03 -1.45 -9.26
C VAL A 32 5.44 -2.54 -8.37
N ALA A 33 5.10 -2.20 -7.14
CA ALA A 33 4.20 -3.00 -6.32
C ALA A 33 2.90 -2.21 -6.11
N ASP A 34 1.80 -2.72 -6.67
CA ASP A 34 0.47 -2.13 -6.52
C ASP A 34 -0.32 -2.82 -5.41
N VAL A 35 -0.98 -2.01 -4.58
CA VAL A 35 -1.97 -2.47 -3.62
C VAL A 35 -3.29 -1.79 -3.94
N VAL A 36 -4.28 -2.58 -4.37
CA VAL A 36 -5.63 -2.12 -4.70
C VAL A 36 -6.60 -2.68 -3.67
N PHE A 37 -7.39 -1.80 -3.05
CA PHE A 37 -8.31 -2.20 -1.99
C PHE A 37 -9.52 -1.26 -1.93
N GLU A 38 -10.61 -1.76 -1.36
CA GLU A 38 -11.81 -0.98 -1.07
C GLU A 38 -11.75 -0.45 0.36
N ALA A 39 -11.91 0.87 0.53
CA ALA A 39 -11.88 1.53 1.83
C ALA A 39 -13.30 1.86 2.31
N HIS A 40 -13.48 1.81 3.63
CA HIS A 40 -14.67 2.29 4.36
C HIS A 40 -16.02 1.64 4.02
N THR A 41 -16.04 0.42 3.49
CA THR A 41 -17.28 -0.36 3.24
C THR A 41 -18.14 -0.56 4.51
N GLU A 42 -17.49 -0.63 5.67
CA GLU A 42 -18.12 -0.87 6.98
C GLU A 42 -17.88 0.28 7.98
N GLY A 43 -17.57 1.50 7.50
CA GLY A 43 -17.33 2.70 8.30
C GLY A 43 -15.87 3.20 8.37
N HIS A 44 -15.62 4.22 9.19
CA HIS A 44 -14.32 4.88 9.29
C HIS A 44 -13.26 3.96 9.95
N ARG A 45 -12.22 3.63 9.18
CA ARG A 45 -11.10 2.75 9.58
C ARG A 45 -9.77 3.38 9.18
N HIS A 46 -8.74 3.19 9.99
CA HIS A 46 -7.38 3.49 9.57
C HIS A 46 -6.74 2.24 8.96
N TYR A 47 -6.04 2.44 7.84
CA TYR A 47 -5.40 1.38 7.07
C TYR A 47 -3.89 1.54 7.15
N THR A 48 -3.19 0.50 7.60
CA THR A 48 -1.74 0.40 7.49
C THR A 48 -1.40 -0.67 6.47
N LEU A 49 -0.78 -0.28 5.35
CA LEU A 49 -0.24 -1.20 4.36
C LEU A 49 1.21 -1.54 4.74
N ALA A 50 1.45 -2.79 5.12
CA ALA A 50 2.79 -3.28 5.36
C ALA A 50 3.32 -3.97 4.10
N LEU A 51 4.56 -3.64 3.73
CA LEU A 51 5.22 -4.12 2.53
C LEU A 51 6.59 -4.71 2.89
N LEU A 52 6.80 -5.98 2.59
CA LEU A 52 8.09 -6.65 2.70
C LEU A 52 8.66 -6.86 1.30
N LEU A 53 9.81 -6.26 1.02
CA LEU A 53 10.42 -6.25 -0.30
C LEU A 53 11.64 -7.16 -0.37
N SER A 54 11.68 -7.99 -1.40
CA SER A 54 12.88 -8.62 -1.96
C SER A 54 13.02 -8.20 -3.42
N PRO A 55 14.21 -8.29 -4.04
CA PRO A 55 14.35 -7.84 -5.43
C PRO A 55 13.46 -8.60 -6.43
N TYR A 56 13.12 -9.86 -6.13
CA TYR A 56 12.32 -10.75 -6.98
C TYR A 56 10.97 -11.17 -6.36
N SER A 57 10.58 -10.59 -5.23
CA SER A 57 9.32 -10.92 -4.55
C SER A 57 8.89 -9.76 -3.66
N PHE A 58 7.59 -9.58 -3.47
CA PHE A 58 7.09 -8.75 -2.41
C PHE A 58 5.89 -9.41 -1.75
N THR A 59 5.72 -9.13 -0.47
CA THR A 59 4.50 -9.47 0.27
C THR A 59 3.87 -8.18 0.75
N THR A 60 2.57 -8.05 0.51
CA THR A 60 1.75 -6.98 1.07
C THR A 60 0.73 -7.56 2.04
N THR A 61 0.50 -6.86 3.15
CA THR A 61 -0.59 -7.14 4.08
C THR A 61 -1.19 -5.83 4.57
N ALA A 62 -2.42 -5.89 5.06
CA ALA A 62 -3.13 -4.73 5.59
C ALA A 62 -3.55 -4.98 7.03
N LEU A 63 -3.26 -4.01 7.90
CA LEU A 63 -3.86 -3.91 9.21
C LEU A 63 -4.95 -2.83 9.17
N THR A 64 -6.17 -3.19 9.54
CA THR A 64 -7.30 -2.26 9.64
C THR A 64 -7.69 -2.09 11.10
N ILE A 65 -7.69 -0.86 11.60
CA ILE A 65 -8.18 -0.52 12.93
C ILE A 65 -9.41 0.38 12.81
N ASN A 66 -10.39 0.20 13.67
CA ASN A 66 -11.54 1.09 13.73
C ASN A 66 -11.11 2.45 14.27
N ALA A 67 -11.55 3.55 13.65
CA ALA A 67 -11.15 4.90 14.05
C ALA A 67 -11.80 5.36 15.38
N HIS A 68 -12.83 4.64 15.86
CA HIS A 68 -13.60 4.98 17.06
C HIS A 68 -13.66 3.85 18.11
N GLN A 69 -12.51 3.40 18.60
CA GLN A 69 -12.39 2.71 19.89
C GLN A 69 -11.45 3.46 20.82
#